data_AF-A0A7Y5F5Y8-F1
#
_entry.id   AF-A0A7Y5F5Y8-F1
#
_cell.length_a   1.000
_cell.length_b   1.000
_cell.length_c   1.000
_cell.angle_alpha   90.00
_cell.angle_beta   90.00
_cell.angle_gamma   90.00
#
_symmetry.space_group_name_H-M   'P 1'
#
loop_
_entity.id
_entity.type
_entity.pdbx_description
1 polymer ?
#
loop_
_entity_poly.entity_id
_entity_poly.type
_entity_poly.pdbx_seq_one_letter_code
_entity_poly.pdbx_strand_id
1 'polypeptide(L)'
;MKIRTRFTLIFAAIVGIILFSFSFAIYYLSEDYRQNDFHSRLQDRGIAKLKLLLTAEEDTDNLSFNQDIHFISNENFVIYDRNKNLLYRDTAAPVPSPEIINSIKPNQPHICSLTNAECIGFIYPYKENTYLIFSSGYDKHGMNYIANLKQILLFRGFIILLIILLCGWLYVGRLLKPISKIVQQAGKITYSNMNQRLSNGNSNDEIGQLTSTFNKMLERLETSFNAQKRFVSNASHELRNPLTAINGQIDVALMKDREKDEYKKTLQVISKDIKNLKTLTNNLLELANNDETFLQHFEEVRIDEILWSIRDEMAKQKPECAMLINYEKPTDSEKYLICKGDEKLLKTAFLNIIDNACKFSNNKSVEIKITPEKTNIILFFTDKGIGMPEAYLQHIFEPFYRGNNTMGIPGNGIGLSLVQRIIKLHSGKIFIRSKLNEGTTVELVIPNLSRF
;
A
#
# COMPACT_ATOMS: atom_id res chain seq x y z
N MET A 1 19.94 0.14 12.48
CA MET A 1 19.44 1.34 13.20
C MET A 1 17.92 1.30 13.30
N LYS A 2 17.33 1.69 14.44
CA LYS A 2 15.87 1.80 14.58
C LYS A 2 15.35 2.90 13.62
N ILE A 3 14.17 2.71 13.01
CA ILE A 3 13.55 3.69 12.09
C ILE A 3 13.51 5.09 12.73
N ARG A 4 13.20 5.15 14.03
CA ARG A 4 13.19 6.40 14.81
C ARG A 4 14.53 7.16 14.76
N THR A 5 15.67 6.50 14.93
CA THR A 5 16.97 7.17 14.95
C THR A 5 17.38 7.64 13.55
N ARG A 6 17.06 6.85 12.52
CA ARG A 6 17.33 7.21 11.12
C ARG A 6 16.58 8.47 10.70
N PHE A 7 15.27 8.53 10.93
CA PHE A 7 14.48 9.72 10.59
C PHE A 7 14.89 10.96 11.37
N THR A 8 15.19 10.81 12.67
CA THR A 8 15.65 11.94 13.50
C THR A 8 16.96 12.52 12.98
N LEU A 9 17.93 11.67 12.63
CA LEU A 9 19.23 12.11 12.11
C LEU A 9 19.12 12.76 10.73
N ILE A 10 18.31 12.20 9.82
CA ILE A 10 18.09 12.80 8.49
C ILE A 10 17.45 14.18 8.64
N PHE A 11 16.41 14.31 9.47
CA PHE A 11 15.76 15.59 9.70
C PHE A 11 16.72 16.62 10.32
N ALA A 12 17.49 16.22 11.34
CA ALA A 12 18.49 17.08 11.96
C ALA A 12 19.60 17.48 10.98
N ALA A 13 20.03 16.59 10.08
CA ALA A 13 21.02 16.89 9.06
C ALA A 13 20.51 17.92 8.05
N ILE A 14 19.28 17.76 7.55
CA ILE A 14 18.67 18.72 6.62
C ILE A 14 18.56 20.10 7.27
N VAL A 15 18.03 20.16 8.49
CA VAL A 15 17.86 21.44 9.18
C VAL A 15 19.22 22.05 9.56
N GLY A 16 20.20 21.22 9.93
CA GLY A 16 21.56 21.66 10.20
C GLY A 16 22.24 22.28 8.98
N ILE A 17 22.07 21.69 7.79
CA ILE A 17 22.59 22.24 6.52
C ILE A 17 21.94 23.59 6.22
N ILE A 18 20.62 23.70 6.37
CA ILE A 18 19.90 24.96 6.14
C ILE A 18 20.38 26.05 7.12
N LEU A 19 20.49 25.71 8.41
CA LEU A 19 20.92 26.65 9.45
C LEU A 19 22.37 27.10 9.23
N PHE A 20 23.26 26.18 8.85
CA PHE A 20 24.65 26.51 8.53
C PHE A 20 24.75 27.41 7.30
N SER A 21 24.03 27.10 6.22
CA SER A 21 23.98 27.92 5.01
C SER A 21 23.49 29.33 5.29
N PHE A 22 22.39 29.46 6.05
CA PHE A 22 21.84 30.77 6.43
C PHE A 22 22.80 31.55 7.35
N SER A 23 23.45 30.89 8.31
CA SER A 23 24.45 31.52 9.18
C SER A 23 25.66 32.00 8.40
N PHE A 24 26.13 31.21 7.43
CA PHE A 24 27.22 31.57 6.54
C PHE A 24 26.86 32.80 5.67
N ALA A 25 25.66 32.82 5.10
CA ALA A 25 25.17 33.94 4.32
C ALA A 25 25.09 35.23 5.15
N ILE A 26 24.56 35.17 6.37
CA ILE A 26 24.51 36.33 7.28
C ILE A 26 25.92 36.83 7.59
N TYR A 27 26.84 35.94 7.92
CA TYR A 27 28.22 36.31 8.22
C TYR A 27 28.90 36.98 7.02
N TYR A 28 28.78 36.38 5.83
CA TYR A 28 29.36 36.90 4.59
C TYR A 28 28.80 38.29 4.24
N LEU A 29 27.48 38.45 4.24
CA LEU A 29 26.82 39.73 3.97
C LEU A 29 27.18 40.80 5.01
N SER A 30 27.33 40.42 6.27
CA SER A 30 27.71 41.37 7.33
C SER A 30 29.16 41.82 7.21
N GLU A 31 30.07 40.93 6.80
CA GLU A 31 31.48 41.29 6.55
C GLU A 31 31.61 42.19 5.31
N ASP A 32 30.89 41.88 4.23
CA ASP A 32 30.84 42.73 3.03
C ASP A 32 30.27 44.12 3.35
N TYR A 33 29.16 44.17 4.10
CA TYR A 33 28.59 45.43 4.57
C TYR A 33 29.57 46.21 5.45
N ARG A 34 30.27 45.55 6.39
CA ARG A 34 31.27 46.18 7.26
C ARG A 34 32.37 46.84 6.44
N GLN A 35 32.96 46.13 5.48
CA GLN A 35 34.05 46.65 4.65
C GLN A 35 33.60 47.87 3.83
N ASN A 36 32.43 47.77 3.20
CA ASN A 36 31.88 48.87 2.41
C ASN A 36 31.57 50.12 3.26
N ASP A 37 30.95 49.94 4.44
CA ASP A 37 30.67 51.01 5.39
C ASP A 37 31.96 51.64 5.95
N PHE A 38 32.96 50.82 6.27
CA PHE A 38 34.25 51.31 6.76
C PHE A 38 34.98 52.16 5.71
N HIS A 39 35.03 51.68 4.47
CA HIS A 39 35.61 52.42 3.35
C HIS A 39 34.87 53.74 3.09
N SER A 40 33.54 53.76 3.12
CA SER A 40 32.75 54.99 2.97
C SER A 40 33.08 56.00 4.08
N ARG A 41 33.17 55.55 5.34
CA ARG A 41 33.53 56.42 6.46
C ARG A 41 34.95 56.97 6.34
N LEU A 42 35.91 56.18 5.87
CA LEU A 42 37.27 56.66 5.60
C LEU A 42 37.27 57.75 4.52
N GLN A 43 36.45 57.63 3.47
CA GLN A 43 36.32 58.67 2.46
C GLN A 43 35.76 59.96 3.02
N ASP A 44 34.64 59.89 3.76
CA ASP A 44 34.01 61.06 4.36
C ASP A 44 34.96 61.80 5.31
N ARG A 45 35.75 61.05 6.09
CA ARG A 45 36.77 61.61 6.98
C ARG A 45 37.95 62.22 6.23
N GLY A 46 38.42 61.57 5.16
CA GLY A 46 39.46 62.13 4.29
C GLY A 46 39.02 63.47 3.67
N ILE A 47 37.77 63.55 3.20
CA ILE A 47 37.18 64.78 2.68
C ILE A 47 37.06 65.85 3.77
N ALA A 48 36.59 65.50 4.96
CA ALA A 48 36.47 66.43 6.08
C ALA A 48 37.84 66.98 6.51
N LYS A 49 38.87 66.12 6.57
CA LYS A 49 40.25 66.51 6.89
C LYS A 49 40.84 67.46 5.83
N LEU A 50 40.64 67.17 4.54
CA LEU A 50 41.04 68.07 3.45
C LEU A 50 40.39 69.45 3.59
N LYS A 51 39.07 69.49 3.79
CA LYS A 51 38.33 70.74 3.97
C LYS A 51 38.87 71.54 5.15
N LEU A 52 39.11 70.88 6.28
CA LEU A 52 39.70 71.52 7.46
C LEU A 52 41.08 72.09 7.17
N LEU A 53 41.97 71.35 6.51
CA LEU A 53 43.32 71.83 6.18
C LEU A 53 43.28 73.08 5.29
N LEU A 54 42.42 73.10 4.28
CA LEU A 54 42.33 74.21 3.33
C LEU A 54 41.53 75.41 3.89
N THR A 55 40.62 75.21 4.84
CA THR A 55 39.91 76.30 5.53
C THR A 55 40.73 76.89 6.69
N ALA A 56 41.52 76.08 7.40
CA ALA A 56 42.38 76.55 8.49
C ALA A 56 43.56 77.41 8.02
N GLU A 57 43.94 77.33 6.74
CA GLU A 57 44.86 78.29 6.11
C GLU A 57 44.21 79.67 5.86
N GLU A 58 42.87 79.79 5.90
CA GLU A 58 42.12 81.04 5.62
C GLU A 58 41.55 81.73 6.87
N ASP A 59 41.32 81.05 7.99
CA ASP A 59 40.78 81.66 9.23
C ASP A 59 41.24 80.93 10.51
N THR A 60 41.94 81.63 11.41
CA THR A 60 42.57 81.07 12.63
C THR A 60 41.70 81.18 13.89
N ASP A 61 40.37 81.13 13.80
CA ASP A 61 39.54 81.08 15.02
C ASP A 61 38.30 80.19 14.89
N ASN A 62 38.22 79.21 15.80
CA ASN A 62 37.09 78.35 16.13
C ASN A 62 36.57 77.35 15.08
N LEU A 63 37.22 76.18 15.02
CA LEU A 63 36.59 74.95 14.52
C LEU A 63 36.82 73.78 15.49
N SER A 64 36.07 73.77 16.60
CA SER A 64 35.88 72.59 17.44
C SER A 64 34.75 71.74 16.84
N PHE A 65 35.11 70.74 16.02
CA PHE A 65 34.15 69.72 15.63
C PHE A 65 34.07 68.66 16.74
N ASN A 66 32.87 68.43 17.25
CA ASN A 66 32.57 67.37 18.22
C ASN A 66 33.10 66.03 17.69
N GLN A 67 34.21 65.57 18.27
CA GLN A 67 34.70 64.20 18.12
C GLN A 67 33.79 63.29 18.94
N ASP A 68 32.73 62.78 18.32
CA ASP A 68 32.08 61.51 18.70
C ASP A 68 31.13 61.16 17.55
N ILE A 69 31.14 59.94 16.97
CA ILE A 69 30.57 58.74 17.61
C ILE A 69 31.31 57.43 17.21
N HIS A 70 32.34 57.44 16.37
CA HIS A 70 33.13 56.22 16.07
C HIS A 70 34.62 56.52 15.88
N PHE A 71 35.44 56.34 16.92
CA PHE A 71 36.89 56.48 16.82
C PHE A 71 37.46 55.36 15.93
N ILE A 72 37.90 55.66 14.71
CA ILE A 72 38.70 54.73 13.92
C ILE A 72 40.12 54.77 14.50
N SER A 73 40.66 53.59 14.82
CA SER A 73 41.98 53.51 15.45
C SER A 73 43.08 53.69 14.41
N ASN A 74 44.14 54.43 14.75
CA ASN A 74 45.29 54.70 13.89
C ASN A 74 44.90 55.27 12.51
N GLU A 75 43.99 56.25 12.50
CA GLU A 75 43.67 57.00 11.29
C GLU A 75 44.87 57.79 10.80
N ASN A 76 45.13 57.67 9.51
CA ASN A 76 46.26 58.29 8.85
C ASN A 76 45.80 58.79 7.47
N PHE A 77 46.02 60.07 7.21
CA PHE A 77 45.70 60.73 5.96
C PHE A 77 46.95 61.14 5.20
N VAL A 78 46.95 60.91 3.89
CA VAL A 78 47.98 61.40 2.96
C VAL A 78 47.27 62.11 1.81
N ILE A 79 47.58 63.39 1.61
CA ILE A 79 46.92 64.25 0.63
C ILE A 79 47.97 64.75 -0.35
N TYR A 80 47.67 64.61 -1.63
CA TYR A 80 48.48 65.12 -2.74
C TYR A 80 47.71 66.15 -3.56
N ASP A 81 48.45 67.09 -4.13
CA ASP A 81 47.95 68.06 -5.11
C ASP A 81 47.74 67.40 -6.50
N ARG A 82 47.17 68.14 -7.45
CA ARG A 82 46.96 67.77 -8.85
C ARG A 82 48.24 67.28 -9.54
N ASN A 83 49.39 67.79 -9.16
CA ASN A 83 50.71 67.37 -9.67
C ASN A 83 51.30 66.15 -8.92
N LYS A 84 50.53 65.51 -8.04
CA LYS A 84 50.97 64.40 -7.16
C LYS A 84 52.10 64.80 -6.20
N ASN A 85 52.23 66.09 -5.91
CA ASN A 85 53.11 66.60 -4.87
C ASN A 85 52.43 66.42 -3.51
N LEU A 86 53.20 65.99 -2.50
CA LEU A 86 52.68 65.76 -1.17
C LEU A 86 52.31 67.10 -0.51
N LEU A 87 51.03 67.29 -0.19
CA LEU A 87 50.53 68.48 0.52
C LEU A 87 50.50 68.25 2.03
N TYR A 88 50.01 67.08 2.45
CA TYR A 88 49.84 66.76 3.85
C TYR A 88 50.04 65.27 4.09
N ARG A 89 50.66 64.94 5.23
CA ARG A 89 50.85 63.57 5.70
C ARG A 89 50.85 63.55 7.22
N ASP A 90 50.01 62.69 7.80
CA ASP A 90 50.13 62.40 9.23
C ASP A 90 51.45 61.68 9.51
N THR A 91 52.10 62.01 10.63
CA THR A 91 53.44 61.53 10.99
C THR A 91 53.56 59.99 11.04
N ALA A 92 52.46 59.31 11.36
CA ALA A 92 52.39 57.85 11.41
C ALA A 92 51.85 57.20 10.11
N ALA A 93 51.54 57.98 9.08
CA ALA A 93 50.92 57.47 7.85
C ALA A 93 51.93 56.74 6.95
N PRO A 94 51.69 55.48 6.55
CA PRO A 94 52.52 54.81 5.55
C PRO A 94 52.39 55.50 4.18
N VAL A 95 53.51 55.60 3.45
CA VAL A 95 53.51 56.22 2.11
C VAL A 95 52.98 55.21 1.10
N PRO A 96 51.92 55.52 0.33
CA PRO A 96 51.43 54.66 -0.74
C PRO A 96 52.51 54.43 -1.80
N SER A 97 52.58 53.22 -2.38
CA SER A 97 53.54 52.94 -3.44
C SER A 97 53.20 53.76 -4.71
N PRO A 98 54.20 54.14 -5.53
CA PRO A 98 53.98 54.90 -6.76
C PRO A 98 52.98 54.24 -7.73
N GLU A 99 52.89 52.91 -7.72
CA GLU A 99 51.92 52.14 -8.51
C GLU A 99 50.47 52.42 -8.10
N ILE A 100 50.21 52.50 -6.78
CA ILE A 100 48.89 52.79 -6.23
C ILE A 100 48.50 54.25 -6.48
N ILE A 101 49.45 55.18 -6.39
CA ILE A 101 49.22 56.61 -6.69
C ILE A 101 48.85 56.80 -8.17
N ASN A 102 49.41 55.97 -9.07
CA ASN A 102 49.16 56.05 -10.50
C ASN A 102 47.92 55.26 -10.96
N SER A 103 47.41 54.32 -10.16
CA SER A 103 46.25 53.50 -10.52
C SER A 103 44.90 54.19 -10.29
N ILE A 104 44.87 55.27 -9.51
CA ILE A 104 43.63 55.94 -9.11
C ILE A 104 43.09 56.81 -10.25
N LYS A 105 41.84 56.54 -10.64
CA LYS A 105 41.12 57.28 -11.67
C LYS A 105 40.03 58.17 -11.07
N PRO A 106 39.63 59.26 -11.75
CA PRO A 106 38.48 60.05 -11.34
C PRO A 106 37.22 59.17 -11.21
N ASN A 107 36.42 59.36 -10.16
CA ASN A 107 35.20 58.61 -9.86
C ASN A 107 35.35 57.09 -9.64
N GLN A 108 36.57 56.58 -9.44
CA GLN A 108 36.80 55.19 -9.07
C GLN A 108 37.73 55.14 -7.85
N PRO A 109 37.17 55.01 -6.63
CA PRO A 109 38.01 54.83 -5.46
C PRO A 109 38.72 53.49 -5.53
N HIS A 110 39.99 53.49 -5.13
CA HIS A 110 40.82 52.30 -5.11
C HIS A 110 41.01 51.83 -3.68
N ILE A 111 40.60 50.60 -3.41
CA ILE A 111 40.78 49.96 -2.10
C ILE A 111 42.19 49.34 -2.05
N CYS A 112 42.91 49.65 -0.98
CA CYS A 112 44.29 49.23 -0.72
C CYS A 112 44.40 48.60 0.68
N SER A 113 45.46 47.83 0.90
CA SER A 113 45.86 47.39 2.24
C SER A 113 47.29 47.85 2.48
N LEU A 114 47.50 48.68 3.50
CA LEU A 114 48.81 49.25 3.85
C LEU A 114 49.21 48.76 5.25
N THR A 115 50.24 47.91 5.34
CA THR A 115 50.87 47.51 6.62
C THR A 115 49.87 47.15 7.72
N ASN A 116 48.86 46.33 7.39
CA ASN A 116 47.75 45.87 8.25
C ASN A 116 46.59 46.86 8.51
N ALA A 117 46.59 48.03 7.88
CA ALA A 117 45.44 48.93 7.85
C ALA A 117 44.67 48.82 6.51
N GLU A 118 43.36 48.88 6.58
CA GLU A 118 42.50 49.04 5.40
C GLU A 118 42.65 50.49 4.90
N CYS A 119 42.75 50.66 3.59
CA CYS A 119 43.11 51.92 2.94
C CYS A 119 42.17 52.18 1.76
N ILE A 120 41.84 53.45 1.55
CA ILE A 120 41.09 53.90 0.39
C ILE A 120 41.74 55.15 -0.22
N GLY A 121 42.06 55.06 -1.50
CA GLY A 121 42.57 56.15 -2.32
C GLY A 121 41.51 56.68 -3.27
N PHE A 122 41.27 57.99 -3.28
CA PHE A 122 40.24 58.60 -4.14
C PHE A 122 40.58 60.04 -4.50
N ILE A 123 40.04 60.52 -5.61
CA ILE A 123 40.21 61.90 -6.08
C ILE A 123 38.97 62.70 -5.68
N TYR A 124 39.18 63.86 -5.06
CA TYR A 124 38.11 64.76 -4.64
C TYR A 124 38.34 66.18 -5.18
N PRO A 125 37.38 66.74 -5.95
CA PRO A 125 37.44 68.14 -6.35
C PRO A 125 37.00 69.06 -5.21
N TYR A 126 37.77 70.10 -4.92
CA TYR A 126 37.44 71.12 -3.93
C TYR A 126 37.93 72.50 -4.39
N LYS A 127 37.04 73.51 -4.38
CA LYS A 127 37.26 74.81 -5.05
C LYS A 127 37.66 74.59 -6.52
N GLU A 128 38.72 75.24 -7.02
CA GLU A 128 39.22 75.11 -8.40
C GLU A 128 40.27 73.99 -8.60
N ASN A 129 40.59 73.21 -7.56
CA ASN A 129 41.64 72.19 -7.58
C ASN A 129 41.11 70.77 -7.33
N THR A 130 41.90 69.78 -7.73
CA THR A 130 41.63 68.36 -7.51
C THR A 130 42.69 67.77 -6.61
N TYR A 131 42.26 67.10 -5.53
CA TYR A 131 43.14 66.52 -4.54
C TYR A 131 43.05 65.00 -4.58
N LEU A 132 44.20 64.34 -4.43
CA LEU A 132 44.27 62.89 -4.29
C LEU A 132 44.44 62.57 -2.80
N ILE A 133 43.46 61.88 -2.23
CA ILE A 133 43.39 61.58 -0.80
C ILE A 133 43.55 60.09 -0.60
N PHE A 134 44.46 59.72 0.29
CA PHE A 134 44.56 58.39 0.87
C PHE A 134 44.14 58.45 2.33
N SER A 135 43.13 57.66 2.67
CA SER A 135 42.68 57.49 4.05
C SER A 135 42.94 56.05 4.45
N SER A 136 43.66 55.85 5.55
CA SER A 136 43.94 54.52 6.09
C SER A 136 43.60 54.46 7.56
N GLY A 137 43.12 53.30 8.03
CA GLY A 137 42.75 53.11 9.41
C GLY A 137 42.48 51.65 9.75
N TYR A 138 42.35 51.38 11.05
CA TYR A 138 42.03 50.05 11.55
C TYR A 138 40.62 49.98 12.12
N ASP A 139 39.76 49.17 11.50
CA ASP A 139 38.37 48.96 11.91
C ASP A 139 38.26 48.02 13.12
N LYS A 140 38.83 48.44 14.27
CA LYS A 140 38.79 47.64 15.49
C LYS A 140 37.35 47.31 15.91
N HIS A 141 36.44 48.27 15.74
CA HIS A 141 35.04 48.11 16.13
C HIS A 141 34.31 47.12 15.23
N GLY A 142 34.41 47.25 13.90
CA GLY A 142 33.77 46.33 12.97
C GLY A 142 34.38 44.93 13.04
N MET A 143 35.70 44.80 13.18
CA MET A 143 36.36 43.50 13.35
C MET A 143 35.88 42.78 14.62
N ASN A 144 35.74 43.51 15.74
CA ASN A 144 35.16 42.96 16.97
C ASN A 144 33.68 42.61 16.79
N TYR A 145 32.92 43.42 16.06
CA TYR A 145 31.51 43.13 15.75
C TYR A 145 31.37 41.82 14.99
N ILE A 146 32.16 41.59 13.94
CA ILE A 146 32.12 40.36 13.13
C ILE A 146 32.63 39.15 13.93
N ALA A 147 33.65 39.32 14.76
CA ALA A 147 34.10 38.27 15.67
C ALA A 147 33.01 37.86 16.68
N ASN A 148 32.31 38.83 17.26
CA ASN A 148 31.17 38.58 18.16
C ASN A 148 30.00 37.93 17.41
N LEU A 149 29.68 38.41 16.21
CA LEU A 149 28.64 37.83 15.35
C LEU A 149 28.94 36.36 15.05
N LYS A 150 30.19 36.01 14.70
CA LYS A 150 30.63 34.63 14.50
C LYS A 150 30.40 33.77 15.74
N GLN A 151 30.80 34.25 16.92
CA GLN A 151 30.59 33.50 18.17
C GLN A 151 29.10 33.30 18.47
N ILE A 152 28.28 34.33 18.27
CA ILE A 152 26.82 34.26 18.46
C ILE A 152 26.20 33.24 17.51
N LEU A 153 26.56 33.27 16.22
CA LEU A 153 26.04 32.34 15.21
C LEU A 153 26.43 30.89 15.52
N LEU A 154 27.69 30.64 15.90
CA LEU A 154 28.15 29.29 16.23
C LEU A 154 27.50 28.76 17.51
N PHE A 155 27.51 29.54 18.60
CA PHE A 155 26.99 29.11 19.90
C PHE A 155 25.47 28.93 19.87
N ARG A 156 24.73 29.92 19.35
CA ARG A 156 23.26 29.83 19.26
C ARG A 156 22.84 28.78 18.22
N GLY A 157 23.57 28.67 17.10
CA GLY A 157 23.33 27.63 16.10
C GLY A 157 23.47 26.22 16.67
N PHE A 158 24.50 25.97 17.48
CA PHE A 158 24.68 24.70 18.17
C PHE A 158 23.53 24.39 19.15
N ILE A 159 23.11 25.38 19.95
CA ILE A 159 21.98 25.22 20.88
C ILE A 159 20.68 24.89 20.12
N ILE A 160 20.40 25.60 19.03
CA ILE A 160 19.21 25.37 18.19
C ILE A 160 19.25 23.95 17.60
N LEU A 161 20.41 23.49 17.12
CA LEU A 161 20.58 22.13 16.61
C LEU A 161 20.25 21.07 17.67
N LEU A 162 20.72 21.26 18.92
CA LEU A 162 20.41 20.35 20.03
C LEU A 162 18.91 20.31 20.36
N ILE A 163 18.25 21.48 20.39
CA ILE A 163 16.80 21.57 20.62
C ILE A 163 16.05 20.82 19.52
N ILE A 164 16.43 21.00 18.26
CA ILE A 164 15.80 20.34 17.11
C ILE A 164 16.00 18.82 17.17
N LEU A 165 17.19 18.35 17.55
CA LEU A 165 17.44 16.92 17.77
C LEU A 165 16.51 16.34 18.84
N LEU A 166 16.36 17.03 19.97
CA LEU A 166 15.50 16.61 21.07
C LEU A 166 14.02 16.58 20.65
N CYS A 167 13.52 17.69 20.07
CA CYS A 167 12.16 17.81 19.58
C CYS A 167 11.84 16.79 18.49
N GLY A 168 12.74 16.61 17.53
CA GLY A 168 12.61 15.61 16.46
C GLY A 168 12.55 14.19 17.01
N TRP A 169 13.40 13.86 17.98
CA TRP A 169 13.39 12.53 18.61
C TRP A 169 12.06 12.24 19.34
N LEU A 170 11.50 13.23 20.04
CA LEU A 170 10.20 13.12 20.71
C LEU A 170 9.05 13.00 19.70
N TYR A 171 9.05 13.82 18.66
CA TYR A 171 8.00 13.86 17.64
C TYR A 171 7.93 12.56 16.83
N VAL A 172 9.06 12.07 16.31
CA VAL A 172 9.12 10.79 15.57
C VAL A 172 8.69 9.62 16.47
N GLY A 173 9.00 9.68 17.77
CA GLY A 173 8.53 8.69 18.74
C GLY A 173 7.01 8.63 18.86
N ARG A 174 6.32 9.78 18.81
CA ARG A 174 4.85 9.84 18.83
C ARG A 174 4.26 9.39 17.51
N LEU A 175 4.81 9.82 16.37
CA LEU A 175 4.33 9.46 15.03
C LEU A 175 4.40 7.94 14.75
N LEU A 176 5.46 7.27 15.20
CA LEU A 176 5.64 5.83 14.94
C LEU A 176 4.94 4.92 15.97
N LYS A 177 4.40 5.49 17.05
CA LYS A 177 3.73 4.71 18.12
C LYS A 177 2.52 3.92 17.62
N PRO A 178 1.62 4.46 16.76
CA PRO A 178 0.50 3.70 16.19
C PRO A 178 0.95 2.50 15.35
N ILE A 179 1.98 2.67 14.51
CA ILE A 179 2.54 1.58 13.68
C ILE A 179 3.08 0.45 14.56
N SER A 180 3.83 0.79 15.61
CA SER A 180 4.35 -0.20 16.55
C SER A 180 3.24 -1.00 17.24
N LYS A 181 2.13 -0.34 17.61
CA LYS A 181 0.94 -1.01 18.16
C LYS A 181 0.32 -1.98 17.16
N ILE A 182 0.17 -1.58 15.89
CA ILE A 182 -0.36 -2.45 14.83
C ILE A 182 0.51 -3.69 14.66
N VAL A 183 1.84 -3.51 14.56
CA VAL A 183 2.78 -4.64 14.43
C VAL A 183 2.69 -5.58 15.64
N GLN A 184 2.59 -5.03 16.85
CA GLN A 184 2.45 -5.84 18.06
C GLN A 184 1.10 -6.58 18.12
N GLN A 185 0.01 -5.96 17.70
CA GLN A 185 -1.31 -6.59 17.64
C GLN A 185 -1.33 -7.68 16.58
N ALA A 186 -0.86 -7.39 15.36
CA ALA A 186 -0.76 -8.36 14.28
C ALA A 186 0.10 -9.58 14.66
N GLY A 187 1.23 -9.36 15.34
CA GLY A 187 2.10 -10.44 15.83
C GLY A 187 1.49 -11.32 16.93
N LYS A 188 0.38 -10.90 17.55
CA LYS A 188 -0.39 -11.70 18.52
C LYS A 188 -1.54 -12.49 17.88
N ILE A 189 -1.86 -12.21 16.62
CA ILE A 189 -2.93 -12.92 15.92
C ILE A 189 -2.40 -14.28 15.52
N THR A 190 -3.09 -15.32 15.99
CA THR A 190 -2.83 -16.72 15.72
C THR A 190 -4.14 -17.39 15.28
N TYR A 191 -4.08 -18.68 14.95
CA TYR A 191 -5.27 -19.43 14.55
C TYR A 191 -6.37 -19.46 15.63
N SER A 192 -6.03 -19.32 16.92
CA SER A 192 -6.97 -19.45 18.03
C SER A 192 -7.74 -18.16 18.36
N ASN A 193 -7.20 -17.00 17.95
CA ASN A 193 -7.75 -15.67 18.22
C ASN A 193 -7.90 -14.84 16.93
N MET A 194 -8.20 -15.50 15.81
CA MET A 194 -8.34 -14.87 14.50
C MET A 194 -9.52 -13.89 14.39
N ASN A 195 -10.44 -13.94 15.35
CA ASN A 195 -11.53 -12.98 15.53
C ASN A 195 -11.06 -11.61 16.06
N GLN A 196 -9.82 -11.50 16.55
CA GLN A 196 -9.27 -10.22 16.96
C GLN A 196 -9.10 -9.28 15.76
N ARG A 197 -9.30 -8.00 16.00
CA ARG A 197 -9.11 -6.94 15.01
C ARG A 197 -8.10 -5.93 15.53
N LEU A 198 -7.37 -5.33 14.61
CA LEU A 198 -6.45 -4.25 14.91
C LEU A 198 -7.25 -3.02 15.36
N SER A 199 -6.83 -2.38 16.46
CA SER A 199 -7.53 -1.21 17.00
C SER A 199 -7.13 0.06 16.25
N ASN A 200 -8.11 0.88 15.85
CA ASN A 200 -7.84 2.21 15.32
C ASN A 200 -7.71 3.25 16.43
N GLY A 201 -6.65 4.06 16.41
CA GLY A 201 -6.50 5.25 17.25
C GLY A 201 -7.03 6.53 16.60
N ASN A 202 -7.08 6.56 15.26
CA ASN A 202 -7.69 7.60 14.43
C ASN A 202 -8.06 6.96 13.07
N SER A 203 -9.25 7.25 12.55
CA SER A 203 -9.83 6.53 11.41
C SER A 203 -9.59 7.15 10.03
N ASN A 204 -9.09 8.39 9.97
CA ASN A 204 -9.12 9.18 8.74
C ASN A 204 -7.73 9.45 8.12
N ASP A 205 -6.67 8.85 8.66
CA ASP A 205 -5.32 8.93 8.11
C ASP A 205 -4.93 7.63 7.39
N GLU A 206 -3.74 7.63 6.78
CA GLU A 206 -3.18 6.49 6.07
C GLU A 206 -3.00 5.26 6.97
N ILE A 207 -2.80 5.49 8.29
CA ILE A 207 -2.70 4.41 9.28
C ILE A 207 -4.07 3.77 9.52
N GLY A 208 -5.14 4.58 9.57
CA GLY A 208 -6.51 4.11 9.63
C GLY A 208 -6.90 3.28 8.40
N GLN A 209 -6.50 3.72 7.20
CA GLN A 209 -6.74 2.99 5.96
C GLN A 209 -5.98 1.65 5.92
N LEU A 210 -4.73 1.63 6.38
CA LEU A 210 -3.93 0.41 6.52
C LEU A 210 -4.59 -0.59 7.47
N THR A 211 -5.02 -0.13 8.66
CA THR A 211 -5.75 -0.93 9.64
C THR A 211 -7.03 -1.53 9.06
N SER A 212 -7.84 -0.71 8.35
CA SER A 212 -9.08 -1.18 7.72
C SER A 212 -8.82 -2.26 6.68
N THR A 213 -7.81 -2.06 5.83
CA THR A 213 -7.42 -3.03 4.80
C THR A 213 -6.96 -4.34 5.41
N PHE A 214 -6.15 -4.27 6.47
CA PHE A 214 -5.68 -5.45 7.19
C PHE A 214 -6.83 -6.19 7.89
N ASN A 215 -7.77 -5.46 8.51
CA ASN A 215 -8.95 -6.06 9.12
C ASN A 215 -9.87 -6.76 8.10
N LYS A 216 -10.03 -6.21 6.89
CA LYS A 216 -10.76 -6.90 5.79
C LYS A 216 -10.05 -8.18 5.34
N MET A 217 -8.72 -8.18 5.31
CA MET A 217 -7.95 -9.40 5.04
C MET A 217 -8.14 -10.44 6.14
N LEU A 218 -8.07 -10.04 7.41
CA LEU A 218 -8.33 -10.92 8.56
C LEU A 218 -9.74 -11.52 8.51
N GLU A 219 -10.73 -10.72 8.15
CA GLU A 219 -12.11 -11.20 7.98
C GLU A 219 -12.21 -12.27 6.90
N ARG A 220 -11.62 -12.06 5.72
CA ARG A 220 -11.58 -13.07 4.65
C ARG A 220 -10.88 -14.36 5.07
N LEU A 221 -9.78 -14.24 5.83
CA LEU A 221 -9.07 -15.39 6.36
C LEU A 221 -9.91 -16.14 7.40
N GLU A 222 -10.54 -15.43 8.33
CA GLU A 222 -11.42 -16.00 9.34
C GLU A 222 -12.60 -16.74 8.69
N THR A 223 -13.26 -16.14 7.68
CA THR A 223 -14.36 -16.80 6.96
C THR A 223 -13.91 -18.07 6.27
N SER A 224 -12.74 -18.05 5.62
CA SER A 224 -12.20 -19.19 4.88
C SER A 224 -11.80 -20.32 5.84
N PHE A 225 -11.15 -19.97 6.96
CA PHE A 225 -10.73 -20.92 7.98
C PHE A 225 -11.94 -21.55 8.69
N ASN A 226 -12.96 -20.76 9.03
CA ASN A 226 -14.20 -21.28 9.63
C ASN A 226 -14.96 -22.19 8.66
N ALA A 227 -14.96 -21.90 7.35
CA ALA A 227 -15.52 -22.80 6.35
C ALA A 227 -14.75 -24.12 6.28
N GLN A 228 -13.41 -24.06 6.26
CA GLN A 228 -12.56 -25.25 6.26
C GLN A 228 -12.75 -26.10 7.53
N LYS A 229 -12.82 -25.47 8.71
CA LYS A 229 -13.06 -26.17 9.98
C LYS A 229 -14.42 -26.87 9.99
N ARG A 230 -15.47 -26.20 9.52
CA ARG A 230 -16.81 -26.80 9.35
C ARG A 230 -16.78 -27.97 8.38
N PHE A 231 -16.11 -27.82 7.24
CA PHE A 231 -15.93 -28.90 6.25
C PHE A 231 -15.27 -30.14 6.86
N VAL A 232 -14.13 -29.99 7.56
CA VAL A 232 -13.42 -31.11 8.18
C VAL A 232 -14.25 -31.79 9.27
N SER A 233 -14.93 -31.00 10.11
CA SER A 233 -15.81 -31.51 11.16
C SER A 233 -16.95 -32.33 10.57
N ASN A 234 -17.66 -31.77 9.59
CA ASN A 234 -18.80 -32.43 8.96
C ASN A 234 -18.37 -33.67 8.17
N ALA A 235 -17.25 -33.60 7.44
CA ALA A 235 -16.68 -34.77 6.76
C ALA A 235 -16.38 -35.90 7.75
N SER A 236 -15.79 -35.59 8.90
CA SER A 236 -15.50 -36.58 9.94
C SER A 236 -16.76 -37.24 10.49
N HIS A 237 -17.84 -36.47 10.70
CA HIS A 237 -19.13 -37.01 11.14
C HIS A 237 -19.79 -37.89 10.08
N GLU A 238 -19.85 -37.42 8.83
CA GLU A 238 -20.48 -38.15 7.72
C GLU A 238 -19.73 -39.43 7.35
N LEU A 239 -18.41 -39.49 7.58
CA LEU A 239 -17.63 -40.72 7.42
C LEU A 239 -17.81 -41.69 8.60
N ARG A 240 -17.93 -41.18 9.83
CA ARG A 240 -18.09 -42.02 11.04
C ARG A 240 -19.41 -42.79 11.04
N ASN A 241 -20.51 -42.16 10.62
CA ASN A 241 -21.84 -42.78 10.60
C ASN A 241 -21.91 -44.12 9.83
N PRO A 242 -21.52 -44.21 8.54
CA PRO A 242 -21.53 -45.46 7.80
C PRO A 242 -20.53 -46.48 8.35
N LEU A 243 -19.37 -46.04 8.86
CA LEU A 243 -18.41 -46.94 9.50
C LEU A 243 -18.97 -47.60 10.76
N THR A 244 -19.67 -46.81 11.61
CA THR A 244 -20.36 -47.35 12.79
C THR A 244 -21.48 -48.30 12.40
N ALA A 245 -22.25 -48.01 11.34
CA ALA A 245 -23.30 -48.89 10.85
C ALA A 245 -22.73 -50.22 10.32
N ILE A 246 -21.65 -50.18 9.54
CA ILE A 246 -20.96 -51.37 9.04
C ILE A 246 -20.46 -52.24 10.21
N ASN A 247 -19.77 -51.63 11.18
CA ASN A 247 -19.28 -52.37 12.35
C ASN A 247 -20.44 -52.98 13.15
N GLY A 248 -21.51 -52.24 13.40
CA GLY A 248 -22.69 -52.77 14.10
C GLY A 248 -23.35 -53.93 13.37
N GLN A 249 -23.44 -53.87 12.03
CA GLN A 249 -23.96 -54.98 11.21
C GLN A 249 -23.07 -56.23 11.31
N ILE A 250 -21.75 -56.05 11.30
CA ILE A 250 -20.77 -57.13 11.47
C ILE A 250 -20.88 -57.73 12.87
N ASP A 251 -20.86 -56.91 13.92
CA ASP A 251 -20.96 -57.36 15.32
C ASP A 251 -22.24 -58.16 15.53
N VAL A 252 -23.38 -57.62 15.09
CA VAL A 252 -24.68 -58.29 15.17
C VAL A 252 -24.66 -59.62 14.42
N ALA A 253 -24.09 -59.66 13.20
CA ALA A 253 -23.96 -60.90 12.43
C ALA A 253 -23.11 -61.96 13.14
N LEU A 254 -22.08 -61.55 13.89
CA LEU A 254 -21.17 -62.43 14.61
C LEU A 254 -21.65 -62.86 16.01
N MET A 255 -22.68 -62.22 16.58
CA MET A 255 -23.18 -62.54 17.93
C MET A 255 -23.72 -63.97 18.09
N LYS A 256 -24.19 -64.60 17.00
CA LYS A 256 -24.71 -65.97 17.00
C LYS A 256 -24.68 -66.54 15.58
N ASP A 257 -24.70 -67.87 15.48
CA ASP A 257 -24.88 -68.54 14.19
C ASP A 257 -26.24 -68.21 13.56
N ARG A 258 -26.22 -68.08 12.23
CA ARG A 258 -27.37 -67.70 11.41
C ARG A 258 -27.44 -68.55 10.15
N GLU A 259 -28.63 -68.56 9.55
CA GLU A 259 -28.83 -69.17 8.23
C GLU A 259 -28.00 -68.44 7.15
N LYS A 260 -27.59 -69.20 6.13
CA LYS A 260 -26.76 -68.67 5.02
C LYS A 260 -27.39 -67.45 4.35
N ASP A 261 -28.71 -67.44 4.21
CA ASP A 261 -29.46 -66.33 3.60
C ASP A 261 -29.43 -65.04 4.44
N GLU A 262 -29.39 -65.13 5.77
CA GLU A 262 -29.27 -63.95 6.64
C GLU A 262 -27.89 -63.31 6.55
N TYR A 263 -26.83 -64.13 6.50
CA TYR A 263 -25.48 -63.65 6.23
C TYR A 263 -25.39 -62.98 4.86
N LYS A 264 -25.97 -63.59 3.82
CA LYS A 264 -25.99 -63.02 2.47
C LYS A 264 -26.70 -61.66 2.42
N LYS A 265 -27.85 -61.52 3.08
CA LYS A 265 -28.55 -60.24 3.22
C LYS A 265 -27.69 -59.20 3.94
N THR A 266 -27.03 -59.58 5.04
CA THR A 266 -26.16 -58.66 5.79
C THR A 266 -24.98 -58.20 4.93
N LEU A 267 -24.32 -59.11 4.21
CA LEU A 267 -23.23 -58.78 3.29
C LEU A 267 -23.67 -57.85 2.15
N GLN A 268 -24.91 -58.00 1.67
CA GLN A 268 -25.48 -57.07 0.67
C GLN A 268 -25.67 -55.66 1.23
N VAL A 269 -26.12 -55.52 2.48
CA VAL A 269 -26.24 -54.22 3.15
C VAL A 269 -24.86 -53.60 3.37
N ILE A 270 -23.90 -54.35 3.90
CA ILE A 270 -22.50 -53.90 4.08
C ILE A 270 -21.90 -53.45 2.73
N SER A 271 -22.10 -54.24 1.67
CA SER A 271 -21.60 -53.90 0.32
C SER A 271 -22.20 -52.58 -0.19
N LYS A 272 -23.49 -52.34 0.07
CA LYS A 272 -24.15 -51.07 -0.28
C LYS A 272 -23.57 -49.90 0.52
N ASP A 273 -23.36 -50.07 1.82
CA ASP A 273 -22.79 -49.02 2.68
C ASP A 273 -21.34 -48.67 2.29
N ILE A 274 -20.53 -49.66 1.91
CA ILE A 274 -19.17 -49.45 1.39
C ILE A 274 -19.20 -48.67 0.07
N LYS A 275 -20.12 -48.98 -0.85
CA LYS A 275 -20.28 -48.22 -2.11
C LYS A 275 -20.68 -46.77 -1.85
N ASN A 276 -21.57 -46.53 -0.89
CA ASN A 276 -21.96 -45.18 -0.47
C ASN A 276 -20.77 -44.43 0.13
N LEU A 277 -20.00 -45.08 1.01
CA LEU A 277 -18.78 -44.51 1.61
C LEU A 277 -17.75 -44.14 0.53
N LYS A 278 -17.51 -45.02 -0.45
CA LYS A 278 -16.62 -44.73 -1.59
C LYS A 278 -17.07 -43.51 -2.39
N THR A 279 -18.36 -43.38 -2.63
CA THR A 279 -18.94 -42.23 -3.34
C THR A 279 -18.73 -40.95 -2.54
N LEU A 280 -18.99 -40.99 -1.23
CA LEU A 280 -18.75 -39.87 -0.33
C LEU A 280 -17.27 -39.45 -0.33
N THR A 281 -16.34 -40.39 -0.17
CA THR A 281 -14.90 -40.07 -0.15
C THR A 281 -14.42 -39.48 -1.47
N ASN A 282 -14.91 -39.99 -2.61
CA ASN A 282 -14.58 -39.43 -3.92
C ASN A 282 -15.09 -38.00 -4.07
N ASN A 283 -16.35 -37.73 -3.69
CA ASN A 283 -16.92 -36.39 -3.74
C ASN A 283 -16.16 -35.41 -2.82
N LEU A 284 -15.70 -35.86 -1.65
CA LEU A 284 -14.88 -35.05 -0.75
C LEU A 284 -13.50 -34.74 -1.35
N LEU A 285 -12.87 -35.72 -2.00
CA LEU A 285 -11.58 -35.54 -2.67
C LEU A 285 -11.71 -34.58 -3.86
N GLU A 286 -12.77 -34.74 -4.66
CA GLU A 286 -13.09 -33.82 -5.74
C GLU A 286 -13.27 -32.40 -5.20
N LEU A 287 -13.98 -32.21 -4.08
CA LEU A 287 -14.14 -30.91 -3.40
C LEU A 287 -12.86 -30.36 -2.76
N ALA A 288 -11.88 -31.18 -2.44
CA ALA A 288 -10.62 -30.76 -1.80
C ALA A 288 -9.49 -30.45 -2.78
N ASN A 289 -9.51 -31.02 -4.00
CA ASN A 289 -8.46 -30.80 -5.00
C ASN A 289 -8.39 -29.33 -5.46
N ASN A 290 -7.25 -28.88 -5.99
CA ASN A 290 -7.13 -27.52 -6.54
C ASN A 290 -7.56 -27.44 -8.01
N ASP A 291 -8.16 -26.33 -8.40
CA ASP A 291 -8.72 -26.11 -9.74
C ASP A 291 -7.65 -26.08 -10.85
N GLU A 292 -6.42 -25.68 -10.55
CA GLU A 292 -5.32 -25.57 -11.54
C GLU A 292 -4.91 -26.92 -12.17
N THR A 293 -5.03 -28.01 -11.41
CA THR A 293 -4.67 -29.36 -11.90
C THR A 293 -5.61 -29.88 -13.00
N PHE A 294 -6.85 -29.38 -13.06
CA PHE A 294 -7.88 -29.88 -13.98
C PHE A 294 -7.87 -29.19 -15.34
N LEU A 295 -7.40 -27.94 -15.42
CA LEU A 295 -7.38 -27.16 -16.67
C LEU A 295 -6.46 -27.77 -17.75
N GLN A 296 -5.51 -28.64 -17.37
CA GLN A 296 -4.60 -29.29 -18.30
C GLN A 296 -5.23 -30.42 -19.13
N HIS A 297 -6.45 -30.87 -18.81
CA HIS A 297 -7.10 -32.03 -19.44
C HIS A 297 -8.43 -31.70 -20.13
N PHE A 298 -8.67 -30.43 -20.48
CA PHE A 298 -9.93 -30.04 -21.12
C PHE A 298 -9.94 -30.39 -22.60
N GLU A 299 -10.89 -31.21 -23.01
CA GLU A 299 -11.11 -31.67 -24.37
C GLU A 299 -12.43 -31.13 -24.93
N GLU A 300 -12.69 -31.35 -26.22
CA GLU A 300 -13.98 -31.03 -26.83
C GLU A 300 -15.01 -32.09 -26.42
N VAL A 301 -16.03 -31.67 -25.69
CA VAL A 301 -17.04 -32.56 -25.11
C VAL A 301 -18.43 -32.15 -25.59
N ARG A 302 -19.19 -33.13 -26.08
CA ARG A 302 -20.60 -32.98 -26.45
C ARG A 302 -21.52 -33.20 -25.25
N ILE A 303 -22.27 -32.16 -24.88
CA ILE A 303 -23.11 -32.17 -23.67
C ILE A 303 -24.30 -33.15 -23.78
N ASP A 304 -24.90 -33.25 -24.96
CA ASP A 304 -26.03 -34.13 -25.22
C ASP A 304 -25.64 -35.62 -25.10
N GLU A 305 -24.46 -35.99 -25.59
CA GLU A 305 -23.92 -37.36 -25.45
C GLU A 305 -23.76 -37.77 -23.99
N ILE A 306 -23.25 -36.87 -23.14
CA ILE A 306 -23.16 -37.12 -21.69
C ILE A 306 -24.57 -37.39 -21.11
N LEU A 307 -25.54 -36.53 -21.44
CA LEU A 307 -26.91 -36.66 -20.92
C LEU A 307 -27.58 -37.97 -21.36
N TRP A 308 -27.38 -38.39 -22.61
CA TRP A 308 -27.86 -39.68 -23.10
C TRP A 308 -27.18 -40.86 -22.38
N SER A 309 -25.86 -40.79 -22.18
CA SER A 309 -25.13 -41.84 -21.44
C SER A 309 -25.64 -41.98 -20.00
N ILE A 310 -25.96 -40.85 -19.34
CA ILE A 310 -26.51 -40.82 -17.99
C ILE A 310 -27.91 -41.44 -17.97
N ARG A 311 -28.75 -41.14 -18.96
CA ARG A 311 -30.09 -41.72 -19.08
C ARG A 311 -30.04 -43.25 -19.13
N ASP A 312 -29.16 -43.81 -19.97
CA ASP A 312 -29.03 -45.26 -20.12
C ASP A 312 -28.50 -45.94 -18.86
N GLU A 313 -27.57 -45.28 -18.16
CA GLU A 313 -27.04 -45.75 -16.88
C GLU A 313 -28.11 -45.72 -15.78
N MET A 314 -28.88 -44.63 -15.70
CA MET A 314 -29.94 -44.46 -14.71
C MET A 314 -31.11 -45.41 -14.93
N ALA A 315 -31.48 -45.69 -16.19
CA ALA A 315 -32.52 -46.66 -16.51
C ALA A 315 -32.19 -48.08 -15.98
N LYS A 316 -30.90 -48.43 -15.90
CA LYS A 316 -30.45 -49.73 -15.35
C LYS A 316 -30.37 -49.74 -13.82
N GLN A 317 -29.92 -48.63 -13.22
CA GLN A 317 -29.66 -48.56 -11.78
C GLN A 317 -30.91 -48.17 -10.96
N LYS A 318 -31.78 -47.34 -11.53
CA LYS A 318 -32.97 -46.76 -10.90
C LYS A 318 -34.12 -46.69 -11.92
N PRO A 319 -34.70 -47.84 -12.30
CA PRO A 319 -35.77 -47.89 -13.30
C PRO A 319 -37.01 -47.07 -12.91
N GLU A 320 -37.17 -46.75 -11.62
CA GLU A 320 -38.23 -45.89 -11.11
C GLU A 320 -38.03 -44.39 -11.41
N CYS A 321 -36.83 -43.96 -11.85
CA CYS A 321 -36.63 -42.55 -12.23
C CYS A 321 -36.83 -42.34 -13.74
N ALA A 322 -37.83 -41.53 -14.10
CA ALA A 322 -38.11 -41.19 -15.49
C ALA A 322 -37.33 -39.92 -15.90
N MET A 323 -36.48 -40.05 -16.91
CA MET A 323 -35.73 -38.94 -17.50
C MET A 323 -36.29 -38.58 -18.88
N LEU A 324 -36.73 -37.33 -19.04
CA LEU A 324 -37.20 -36.77 -20.31
C LEU A 324 -36.21 -35.71 -20.79
N ILE A 325 -35.54 -35.96 -21.91
CA ILE A 325 -34.55 -35.04 -22.50
C ILE A 325 -35.15 -34.45 -23.78
N ASN A 326 -35.31 -33.13 -23.82
CA ASN A 326 -35.89 -32.40 -24.95
C ASN A 326 -35.00 -31.21 -25.36
N TYR A 327 -35.01 -30.90 -26.65
CA TYR A 327 -34.43 -29.65 -27.15
C TYR A 327 -35.51 -28.57 -27.17
N GLU A 328 -35.25 -27.42 -26.55
CA GLU A 328 -36.22 -26.32 -26.52
C GLU A 328 -36.29 -25.59 -27.88
N LYS A 329 -35.18 -25.58 -28.62
CA LYS A 329 -35.07 -25.01 -29.96
C LYS A 329 -34.31 -25.98 -30.87
N PRO A 330 -34.63 -26.02 -32.17
CA PRO A 330 -33.78 -26.70 -33.15
C PRO A 330 -32.38 -26.06 -33.10
N THR A 331 -31.34 -26.89 -33.20
CA THR A 331 -29.97 -26.37 -33.28
C THR A 331 -29.64 -26.01 -34.72
N ASP A 332 -29.15 -24.80 -34.95
CA ASP A 332 -28.65 -24.36 -36.27
C ASP A 332 -27.31 -25.05 -36.60
N SER A 333 -26.60 -25.59 -35.60
CA SER A 333 -25.32 -26.29 -35.77
C SER A 333 -25.02 -27.20 -34.58
N GLU A 334 -24.53 -28.41 -34.85
CA GLU A 334 -24.06 -29.33 -33.79
C GLU A 334 -22.91 -28.73 -32.96
N LYS A 335 -22.16 -27.77 -33.50
CA LYS A 335 -21.07 -27.08 -32.80
C LYS A 335 -21.53 -26.32 -31.56
N TYR A 336 -22.80 -25.91 -31.50
CA TYR A 336 -23.35 -25.21 -30.35
C TYR A 336 -23.62 -26.11 -29.15
N LEU A 337 -23.47 -27.44 -29.29
CA LEU A 337 -23.58 -28.42 -28.21
C LEU A 337 -22.23 -28.88 -27.66
N ILE A 338 -21.12 -28.39 -28.24
CA ILE A 338 -19.76 -28.73 -27.85
C ILE A 338 -19.23 -27.66 -26.89
N CYS A 339 -18.64 -28.08 -25.78
CA CYS A 339 -17.90 -27.22 -24.85
C CYS A 339 -16.49 -27.77 -24.63
N LYS A 340 -15.58 -26.91 -24.16
CA LYS A 340 -14.24 -27.32 -23.74
C LYS A 340 -14.26 -27.70 -22.25
N GLY A 341 -14.00 -28.95 -21.91
CA GLY A 341 -14.19 -29.45 -20.55
C GLY A 341 -13.67 -30.85 -20.28
N ASP A 342 -13.88 -31.32 -19.05
CA ASP A 342 -13.64 -32.69 -18.62
C ASP A 342 -14.98 -33.45 -18.57
N GLU A 343 -15.12 -34.46 -19.42
CA GLU A 343 -16.34 -35.27 -19.56
C GLU A 343 -16.75 -35.93 -18.23
N LYS A 344 -15.78 -36.45 -17.45
CA LYS A 344 -16.07 -37.15 -16.20
C LYS A 344 -16.61 -36.19 -15.15
N LEU A 345 -16.02 -35.01 -15.03
CA LEU A 345 -16.51 -33.98 -14.11
C LEU A 345 -17.91 -33.50 -14.51
N LEU A 346 -18.14 -33.18 -15.78
CA LEU A 346 -19.46 -32.76 -16.26
C LEU A 346 -20.52 -33.86 -16.02
N LYS A 347 -20.17 -35.12 -16.28
CA LYS A 347 -21.02 -36.27 -15.96
C LYS A 347 -21.35 -36.34 -14.47
N THR A 348 -20.37 -36.17 -13.59
CA THR A 348 -20.58 -36.12 -12.13
C THR A 348 -21.52 -34.99 -11.74
N ALA A 349 -21.37 -33.79 -12.31
CA ALA A 349 -22.26 -32.66 -12.03
C ALA A 349 -23.71 -32.95 -12.44
N PHE A 350 -23.93 -33.42 -13.67
CA PHE A 350 -25.27 -33.74 -14.16
C PHE A 350 -25.92 -34.87 -13.37
N LEU A 351 -25.17 -35.94 -13.05
CA LEU A 351 -25.64 -37.02 -12.19
C LEU A 351 -26.09 -36.52 -10.81
N ASN A 352 -25.34 -35.61 -10.18
CA ASN A 352 -25.73 -35.06 -8.87
C ASN A 352 -27.03 -34.24 -8.94
N ILE A 353 -27.24 -33.46 -10.01
CA ILE A 353 -28.49 -32.70 -10.21
C ILE A 353 -29.66 -33.65 -10.46
N ILE A 354 -29.48 -34.61 -11.38
CA ILE A 354 -30.49 -35.60 -11.76
C ILE A 354 -30.88 -36.47 -10.56
N ASP A 355 -29.91 -36.96 -9.79
CA ASP A 355 -30.14 -37.77 -8.61
C ASP A 355 -30.93 -37.00 -7.54
N ASN A 356 -30.64 -35.71 -7.35
CA ASN A 356 -31.45 -34.84 -6.49
C ASN A 356 -32.88 -34.68 -7.04
N ALA A 357 -33.04 -34.38 -8.33
CA ALA A 357 -34.34 -34.26 -8.96
C ALA A 357 -35.17 -35.55 -8.77
N CYS A 358 -34.60 -36.73 -9.06
CA CYS A 358 -35.27 -38.03 -8.84
C CYS A 358 -35.67 -38.26 -7.36
N LYS A 359 -34.81 -37.89 -6.40
CA LYS A 359 -35.03 -38.10 -4.96
C LYS A 359 -36.15 -37.23 -4.39
N PHE A 360 -36.24 -35.98 -4.84
CA PHE A 360 -37.16 -35.00 -4.27
C PHE A 360 -38.47 -34.87 -5.07
N SER A 361 -38.52 -35.43 -6.27
CA SER A 361 -39.69 -35.42 -7.15
C SER A 361 -40.79 -36.39 -6.70
N ASN A 362 -42.04 -35.93 -6.63
CA ASN A 362 -43.17 -36.75 -6.18
C ASN A 362 -43.45 -37.94 -7.11
N ASN A 363 -43.19 -37.78 -8.41
CA ASN A 363 -43.37 -38.81 -9.43
C ASN A 363 -42.04 -39.41 -9.92
N LYS A 364 -40.93 -39.13 -9.21
CA LYS A 364 -39.57 -39.54 -9.57
C LYS A 364 -39.21 -39.24 -11.03
N SER A 365 -39.69 -38.12 -11.57
CA SER A 365 -39.30 -37.69 -12.92
C SER A 365 -38.47 -36.42 -12.90
N VAL A 366 -37.54 -36.31 -13.85
CA VAL A 366 -36.82 -35.09 -14.19
C VAL A 366 -36.99 -34.77 -15.67
N GLU A 367 -37.33 -33.52 -15.95
CA GLU A 367 -37.35 -32.96 -17.30
C GLU A 367 -36.06 -32.17 -17.53
N ILE A 368 -35.32 -32.53 -18.58
CA ILE A 368 -34.08 -31.89 -18.99
C ILE A 368 -34.33 -31.19 -20.33
N LYS A 369 -34.18 -29.86 -20.34
CA LYS A 369 -34.25 -29.06 -21.57
C LYS A 369 -32.87 -28.56 -21.94
N ILE A 370 -32.50 -28.75 -23.20
CA ILE A 370 -31.25 -28.28 -23.78
C ILE A 370 -31.57 -27.12 -24.73
N THR A 371 -30.95 -25.98 -24.49
CA THR A 371 -31.11 -24.76 -25.30
C THR A 371 -29.74 -24.33 -25.81
N PRO A 372 -29.35 -24.75 -27.03
CA PRO A 372 -28.10 -24.33 -27.64
C PRO A 372 -28.20 -22.86 -28.07
N GLU A 373 -27.25 -22.04 -27.64
CA GLU A 373 -27.09 -20.65 -28.06
C GLU A 373 -25.74 -20.44 -28.76
N LYS A 374 -25.54 -19.27 -29.40
CA LYS A 374 -24.32 -18.96 -30.14
C LYS A 374 -23.05 -18.99 -29.28
N THR A 375 -23.14 -18.66 -28.00
CA THR A 375 -21.97 -18.56 -27.08
C THR A 375 -22.05 -19.49 -25.88
N ASN A 376 -23.21 -20.07 -25.59
CA ASN A 376 -23.45 -20.88 -24.40
C ASN A 376 -24.39 -22.05 -24.69
N ILE A 377 -24.32 -23.09 -23.87
CA ILE A 377 -25.28 -24.18 -23.77
C ILE A 377 -26.05 -23.96 -22.47
N ILE A 378 -27.36 -23.76 -22.57
CA ILE A 378 -28.23 -23.62 -21.40
C ILE A 378 -28.93 -24.95 -21.16
N LEU A 379 -28.83 -25.46 -19.93
CA LEU A 379 -29.47 -26.70 -19.50
C LEU A 379 -30.43 -26.40 -18.35
N PHE A 380 -31.68 -26.85 -18.48
CA PHE A 380 -32.66 -26.79 -17.41
C PHE A 380 -32.99 -28.19 -16.91
N PHE A 381 -32.79 -28.44 -15.63
CA PHE A 381 -33.19 -29.68 -14.96
C PHE A 381 -34.36 -29.35 -14.03
N THR A 382 -35.56 -29.82 -14.37
CA THR A 382 -36.79 -29.49 -13.64
C THR A 382 -37.40 -30.74 -13.01
N ASP A 383 -37.69 -30.66 -11.71
CA ASP A 383 -38.46 -31.64 -10.96
C ASP A 383 -39.80 -31.06 -10.48
N LYS A 384 -40.76 -31.94 -10.18
CA LYS A 384 -42.06 -31.61 -9.59
C LYS A 384 -42.14 -32.13 -8.14
N GLY A 385 -41.14 -31.75 -7.36
CA GLY A 385 -40.95 -32.19 -5.98
C GLY A 385 -41.49 -31.25 -4.91
N ILE A 386 -41.01 -31.46 -3.69
CA ILE A 386 -41.35 -30.68 -2.50
C ILE A 386 -40.92 -29.21 -2.58
N GLY A 387 -40.00 -28.87 -3.49
CA GLY A 387 -39.41 -27.53 -3.60
C GLY A 387 -38.66 -27.07 -2.34
N MET A 388 -38.24 -25.82 -2.32
CA MET A 388 -37.45 -25.22 -1.25
C MET A 388 -37.96 -23.82 -0.87
N PRO A 389 -38.01 -23.48 0.43
CA PRO A 389 -38.15 -22.10 0.89
C PRO A 389 -36.99 -21.21 0.43
N GLU A 390 -37.27 -19.93 0.20
CA GLU A 390 -36.30 -18.95 -0.29
C GLU A 390 -35.09 -18.78 0.66
N ALA A 391 -35.31 -18.90 1.97
CA ALA A 391 -34.25 -18.86 2.98
C ALA A 391 -33.17 -19.94 2.78
N TYR A 392 -33.51 -21.07 2.16
CA TYR A 392 -32.54 -22.15 1.92
C TYR A 392 -31.70 -21.89 0.68
N LEU A 393 -32.22 -21.16 -0.31
CA LEU A 393 -31.54 -20.89 -1.59
C LEU A 393 -30.19 -20.20 -1.42
N GLN A 394 -30.00 -19.44 -0.34
CA GLN A 394 -28.73 -18.76 -0.03
C GLN A 394 -27.63 -19.73 0.42
N HIS A 395 -28.00 -20.90 0.96
CA HIS A 395 -27.08 -21.83 1.61
C HIS A 395 -26.99 -23.19 0.91
N ILE A 396 -27.79 -23.48 -0.13
CA ILE A 396 -27.81 -24.79 -0.83
C ILE A 396 -26.48 -25.22 -1.44
N PHE A 397 -25.57 -24.28 -1.69
CA PHE A 397 -24.22 -24.56 -2.20
C PHE A 397 -23.18 -24.73 -1.10
N GLU A 398 -23.55 -24.53 0.18
CA GLU A 398 -22.66 -24.82 1.30
C GLU A 398 -22.51 -26.35 1.47
N PRO A 399 -21.29 -26.89 1.52
CA PRO A 399 -21.08 -28.31 1.75
C PRO A 399 -21.75 -28.78 3.05
N PHE A 400 -22.39 -29.95 2.98
CA PHE A 400 -23.14 -30.58 4.08
C PHE A 400 -24.42 -29.84 4.51
N TYR A 401 -24.82 -28.77 3.82
CA TYR A 401 -26.06 -28.10 4.12
C TYR A 401 -27.26 -28.96 3.71
N ARG A 402 -28.23 -29.09 4.61
CA ARG A 402 -29.49 -29.80 4.39
C ARG A 402 -30.63 -29.02 5.04
N GLY A 403 -31.67 -28.71 4.26
CA GLY A 403 -32.88 -28.06 4.79
C GLY A 403 -33.67 -28.99 5.70
N ASN A 404 -34.41 -28.42 6.66
CA ASN A 404 -35.25 -29.19 7.60
C ASN A 404 -36.35 -30.00 6.87
N ASN A 405 -36.77 -29.54 5.70
CA ASN A 405 -37.72 -30.21 4.80
C ASN A 405 -37.15 -31.46 4.12
N THR A 406 -35.87 -31.80 4.35
CA THR A 406 -35.23 -33.00 3.78
C THR A 406 -35.07 -34.14 4.78
N MET A 407 -35.63 -34.02 6.00
CA MET A 407 -35.57 -35.07 7.01
C MET A 407 -36.18 -36.38 6.48
N GLY A 408 -35.43 -37.48 6.58
CA GLY A 408 -35.82 -38.80 6.08
C GLY A 408 -35.43 -39.11 4.64
N ILE A 409 -34.97 -38.13 3.86
CA ILE A 409 -34.47 -38.35 2.49
C ILE A 409 -32.95 -38.62 2.53
N PRO A 410 -32.41 -39.65 1.87
CA PRO A 410 -30.99 -39.98 1.94
C PRO A 410 -30.10 -38.98 1.15
N GLY A 411 -29.03 -38.49 1.77
CA GLY A 411 -28.03 -37.62 1.14
C GLY A 411 -27.15 -36.85 2.14
N ASN A 412 -25.96 -36.43 1.71
CA ASN A 412 -24.96 -35.87 2.63
C ASN A 412 -24.75 -34.35 2.44
N GLY A 413 -25.57 -33.68 1.61
CA GLY A 413 -25.49 -32.24 1.37
C GLY A 413 -24.26 -31.78 0.56
N ILE A 414 -23.56 -32.70 -0.12
CA ILE A 414 -22.34 -32.40 -0.89
C ILE A 414 -22.62 -32.20 -2.39
N GLY A 415 -23.70 -32.76 -2.92
CA GLY A 415 -23.92 -32.83 -4.37
C GLY A 415 -23.95 -31.46 -5.05
N LEU A 416 -24.73 -30.51 -4.53
CA LEU A 416 -24.87 -29.18 -5.17
C LEU A 416 -23.62 -28.31 -5.02
N SER A 417 -22.86 -28.43 -3.93
CA SER A 417 -21.59 -27.71 -3.76
C SER A 417 -20.53 -28.22 -4.75
N LEU A 418 -20.51 -29.53 -5.00
CA LEU A 418 -19.66 -30.14 -6.03
C LEU A 418 -20.07 -29.70 -7.44
N VAL A 419 -21.37 -29.69 -7.74
CA VAL A 419 -21.91 -29.17 -9.01
C VAL A 419 -21.47 -27.72 -9.24
N GLN A 420 -21.66 -26.84 -8.25
CA GLN A 420 -21.27 -25.43 -8.38
C GLN A 420 -19.78 -25.30 -8.70
N ARG A 421 -18.94 -26.11 -8.04
CA ARG A 421 -17.51 -26.11 -8.28
C ARG A 421 -17.15 -26.58 -9.69
N ILE A 422 -17.70 -27.70 -10.14
CA ILE A 422 -17.45 -28.25 -11.48
C ILE A 422 -17.88 -27.24 -12.55
N ILE A 423 -19.07 -26.64 -12.42
CA ILE A 423 -19.57 -25.67 -13.40
C ILE A 423 -18.72 -24.41 -13.41
N LYS A 424 -18.25 -23.94 -12.25
CA LYS A 424 -17.33 -22.80 -12.16
C LYS A 424 -15.97 -23.10 -12.81
N LEU A 425 -15.44 -24.31 -12.63
CA LEU A 425 -14.22 -24.77 -13.29
C LEU A 425 -14.35 -24.74 -14.83
N HIS A 426 -15.54 -25.02 -15.36
CA HIS A 426 -15.88 -24.91 -16.78
C HIS A 426 -16.29 -23.49 -17.21
N SER A 427 -15.99 -22.47 -16.41
CA SER A 427 -16.37 -21.07 -16.67
C SER A 427 -17.89 -20.84 -16.85
N GLY A 428 -18.69 -21.76 -16.33
CA GLY A 428 -20.15 -21.70 -16.37
C GLY A 428 -20.77 -21.03 -15.15
N LYS A 429 -22.11 -20.92 -15.19
CA LYS A 429 -22.94 -20.40 -14.10
C LYS A 429 -24.03 -21.39 -13.76
N ILE A 430 -24.44 -21.41 -12.50
CA ILE A 430 -25.56 -22.19 -11.99
C ILE A 430 -26.55 -21.26 -11.31
N PHE A 431 -27.84 -21.46 -11.61
CA PHE A 431 -28.96 -20.77 -10.98
C PHE A 431 -29.97 -21.81 -10.52
N ILE A 432 -30.63 -21.55 -9.39
CA ILE A 432 -31.65 -22.45 -8.85
C ILE A 432 -32.90 -21.62 -8.56
N ARG A 433 -34.01 -22.07 -9.12
CA ARG A 433 -35.35 -21.51 -8.89
C ARG A 433 -36.19 -22.61 -8.27
N SER A 434 -36.75 -22.36 -7.10
CA SER A 434 -37.56 -23.35 -6.40
C SER A 434 -38.68 -22.66 -5.67
N LYS A 435 -39.84 -23.30 -5.62
CA LYS A 435 -40.98 -22.84 -4.83
C LYS A 435 -41.58 -24.03 -4.10
N LEU A 436 -41.90 -23.83 -2.83
CA LEU A 436 -42.41 -24.88 -1.96
C LEU A 436 -43.65 -25.55 -2.60
N ASN A 437 -43.64 -26.88 -2.68
CA ASN A 437 -44.65 -27.74 -3.29
C ASN A 437 -44.88 -27.58 -4.81
N GLU A 438 -44.06 -26.78 -5.50
CA GLU A 438 -44.14 -26.63 -6.97
C GLU A 438 -42.98 -27.33 -7.68
N GLY A 439 -41.85 -27.53 -6.99
CA GLY A 439 -40.67 -28.22 -7.50
C GLY A 439 -39.44 -27.31 -7.58
N THR A 440 -38.41 -27.80 -8.26
CA THR A 440 -37.14 -27.07 -8.44
C THR A 440 -36.68 -27.14 -9.88
N THR A 441 -36.17 -26.01 -10.38
CA THR A 441 -35.46 -25.91 -11.65
C THR A 441 -34.02 -25.48 -11.39
N VAL A 442 -33.08 -26.32 -11.79
CA VAL A 442 -31.65 -26.01 -11.84
C VAL A 442 -31.29 -25.60 -13.27
N GLU A 443 -30.80 -24.38 -13.43
CA GLU A 443 -30.36 -23.80 -14.69
C GLU A 443 -28.83 -23.75 -14.71
N LEU A 444 -28.22 -24.38 -15.72
CA LEU A 444 -26.78 -24.31 -15.98
C LEU A 444 -26.52 -23.54 -17.26
N VAL A 445 -25.54 -22.64 -17.23
CA VAL A 445 -25.06 -21.90 -18.39
C VAL A 445 -23.59 -22.26 -18.59
N ILE A 446 -23.28 -23.05 -19.60
CA ILE A 446 -21.91 -23.51 -19.91
C ILE A 446 -21.45 -22.82 -21.19
N PRO A 447 -20.26 -22.20 -21.24
CA PRO A 447 -19.69 -21.67 -22.48
C PRO A 447 -19.55 -22.75 -23.56
N ASN A 448 -20.04 -22.49 -24.76
CA ASN A 448 -19.78 -23.38 -25.89
C ASN A 448 -18.38 -23.11 -26.48
N LEU A 449 -17.93 -23.99 -27.38
CA LEU A 449 -16.62 -23.88 -28.02
C LEU A 449 -16.47 -22.58 -28.85
N SER A 450 -17.58 -22.02 -29.36
CA SER A 450 -17.57 -20.81 -30.21
C SER A 450 -17.25 -19.52 -29.47
N ARG A 451 -17.18 -19.56 -28.13
CA ARG A 451 -16.77 -18.42 -27.30
C ARG A 451 -15.24 -18.27 -27.18
N PHE A 452 -14.48 -19.34 -27.48
CA PHE A 452 -13.03 -19.41 -27.27
C PHE A 452 -12.24 -19.31 -28.57
#